data_AF-A0A0F9FAP3-F1
#
_entry.id   AF-A0A0F9FAP3-F1
#
_cell.length_a   1.000
_cell.length_b   1.000
_cell.length_c   1.000
_cell.angle_alpha   90.00
_cell.angle_beta   90.00
_cell.angle_gamma   90.00
#
_symmetry.space_group_name_H-M   'P 1'
#
loop_
_entity.id
_entity.type
_entity.pdbx_description
1 polymer ?
#
loop_
_entity_poly.entity_id
_entity_poly.type
_entity_poly.pdbx_seq_one_letter_code
_entity_poly.pdbx_strand_id
1 'polypeptide(L)'
;MKSESIDRLSSVLFIPHGGGPLPLFGDESHQDMVDFLKKITPTLGEPSTILVISAHWEEDIATITSGKTPSLLYDYYGFSDEAYKVKYPAPGNPILADRICHSLQDSGIKARLDN
;
A
#
# COMPACT_ATOMS: atom_id res chain seq x y z
N MET A 1 -31.97 -13.51 12.84
CA MET A 1 -30.83 -14.32 12.37
C MET A 1 -29.59 -13.43 12.39
N LYS A 2 -28.66 -13.67 13.31
CA LYS A 2 -27.34 -13.04 13.24
C LYS A 2 -26.62 -13.70 12.07
N SER A 3 -26.29 -12.93 11.05
CA SER A 3 -25.39 -13.37 9.98
C SER A 3 -24.08 -13.79 10.63
N GLU A 4 -23.75 -15.07 10.59
CA GLU A 4 -22.38 -15.51 10.88
C GLU A 4 -21.48 -14.85 9.83
N SER A 5 -20.71 -13.84 10.25
CA SER A 5 -19.62 -13.31 9.45
C SER A 5 -18.63 -14.45 9.27
N ILE A 6 -18.60 -15.02 8.08
CA ILE A 6 -17.57 -15.98 7.68
C ILE A 6 -16.25 -15.22 7.84
N ASP A 7 -15.35 -15.71 8.70
CA ASP A 7 -13.97 -15.23 8.86
C ASP A 7 -13.20 -15.49 7.56
N ARG A 8 -13.53 -14.72 6.52
CA ARG A 8 -12.87 -14.79 5.23
C ARG A 8 -11.64 -13.92 5.34
N LEU A 9 -10.48 -14.56 5.35
CA LEU A 9 -9.21 -13.86 5.24
C LEU A 9 -9.21 -12.97 3.98
N SER A 10 -8.59 -11.79 4.11
CA SER A 10 -8.43 -10.86 2.98
C SER A 10 -7.50 -11.48 1.93
N SER A 11 -7.74 -11.13 0.66
CA SER A 11 -6.84 -11.52 -0.43
C SER A 11 -5.47 -10.87 -0.23
N VAL A 12 -4.40 -11.65 -0.39
CA VAL A 12 -3.01 -11.19 -0.25
C VAL A 12 -2.31 -11.31 -1.60
N LEU A 13 -1.64 -10.25 -2.03
CA LEU A 13 -0.77 -10.24 -3.20
C LEU A 13 0.65 -9.85 -2.77
N PHE A 14 1.63 -10.54 -3.35
CA PHE A 14 3.03 -10.14 -3.30
C PHE A 14 3.44 -9.73 -4.72
N ILE A 15 3.82 -8.46 -4.90
CA ILE A 15 4.02 -7.84 -6.21
C ILE A 15 5.41 -7.20 -6.24
N PRO A 16 6.24 -7.44 -7.28
CA PRO A 16 7.45 -6.66 -7.48
C PRO A 16 7.09 -5.20 -7.75
N HIS A 17 7.73 -4.23 -7.07
CA HIS A 17 7.39 -2.81 -7.24
C HIS A 17 8.07 -2.15 -8.45
N GLY A 18 9.06 -2.81 -9.08
CA GLY A 18 9.78 -2.31 -10.26
C GLY A 18 10.62 -1.05 -10.00
N GLY A 19 11.18 -0.47 -11.07
CA GLY A 19 11.79 0.87 -10.98
C GLY A 19 10.69 1.93 -10.99
N GLY A 20 10.56 2.72 -9.92
CA GLY A 20 9.56 3.80 -9.89
C GLY A 20 9.96 4.89 -10.89
N PRO A 21 9.05 5.56 -11.64
CA PRO A 21 7.61 5.37 -11.92
C PRO A 21 7.35 4.64 -13.26
N LEU A 22 8.28 3.79 -13.71
CA LEU A 22 8.29 3.23 -15.07
C LEU A 22 6.98 2.50 -15.49
N PRO A 23 6.31 1.73 -14.61
CA PRO A 23 4.99 1.16 -14.96
C PRO A 23 3.94 2.21 -15.34
N LEU A 24 3.99 3.41 -14.76
CA LEU A 24 3.06 4.50 -15.06
C LEU A 24 3.35 5.14 -16.41
N PHE A 25 4.57 5.02 -16.91
CA PHE A 25 5.02 5.61 -18.16
C PHE A 25 5.03 4.62 -19.33
N GLY A 26 4.51 3.41 -19.13
CA GLY A 26 4.39 2.41 -20.18
C GLY A 26 5.72 1.81 -20.61
N ASP A 27 6.70 1.76 -19.70
CA ASP A 27 7.97 1.09 -19.95
C ASP A 27 7.75 -0.40 -20.27
N GLU A 28 8.30 -0.85 -21.39
CA GLU A 28 8.08 -2.21 -21.92
C GLU A 28 8.56 -3.30 -20.96
N SER A 29 9.59 -3.04 -20.15
CA SER A 29 10.11 -4.03 -19.19
C SER A 29 9.15 -4.33 -18.03
N HIS A 30 8.10 -3.52 -17.86
CA HIS A 30 7.09 -3.68 -16.81
C HIS A 30 5.75 -4.23 -17.34
N GLN A 31 5.65 -4.55 -18.64
CA GLN A 31 4.38 -4.93 -19.28
C GLN A 31 3.73 -6.16 -18.63
N ASP A 32 4.51 -7.20 -18.31
CA ASP A 32 4.01 -8.42 -17.66
C ASP A 32 3.39 -8.13 -16.27
N MET A 33 4.01 -7.23 -15.49
CA MET A 33 3.49 -6.80 -14.20
C MET A 33 2.17 -6.05 -14.36
N VAL A 34 2.10 -5.12 -15.31
CA VAL A 34 0.90 -4.33 -15.60
C VAL A 34 -0.25 -5.24 -16.05
N ASP A 35 0.02 -6.20 -16.94
CA ASP A 35 -0.99 -7.14 -17.44
C ASP A 35 -1.47 -8.09 -16.35
N PHE A 36 -0.57 -8.58 -15.49
CA PHE A 36 -0.93 -9.34 -14.31
C PHE A 36 -1.88 -8.53 -13.41
N LEU A 37 -1.54 -7.29 -13.07
CA LEU A 37 -2.34 -6.43 -12.20
C LEU A 37 -3.73 -6.13 -12.79
N LYS A 38 -3.80 -5.85 -14.09
CA LYS A 38 -5.08 -5.65 -14.81
C LYS A 38 -5.95 -6.90 -14.80
N LYS A 39 -5.34 -8.10 -14.86
CA LYS A 39 -6.05 -9.37 -14.86
C LYS A 39 -6.51 -9.80 -13.46
N ILE A 40 -5.68 -9.64 -12.43
CA ILE A 40 -5.98 -10.13 -11.08
C ILE A 40 -6.95 -9.22 -10.33
N THR A 41 -6.82 -7.89 -10.45
CA THR A 41 -7.58 -6.93 -9.65
C THR A 41 -9.10 -7.13 -9.75
N PRO A 42 -9.71 -7.34 -10.93
CA PRO A 42 -11.15 -7.61 -11.04
C PRO A 42 -11.62 -8.87 -10.30
N THR A 43 -10.73 -9.85 -10.10
CA THR A 43 -11.06 -11.11 -9.42
C THR A 43 -11.10 -10.98 -7.89
N LEU A 44 -10.51 -9.91 -7.35
CA LEU A 44 -10.42 -9.67 -5.90
C LEU A 44 -11.67 -8.98 -5.34
N GLY A 45 -12.52 -8.42 -6.21
CA GLY A 45 -13.56 -7.49 -5.81
C GLY A 45 -12.99 -6.13 -5.39
N GLU A 46 -13.89 -5.20 -5.04
CA GLU A 46 -13.49 -3.88 -4.55
C GLU A 46 -13.24 -3.94 -3.03
N PRO A 47 -11.99 -3.74 -2.57
CA PRO A 47 -11.70 -3.73 -1.15
C PRO A 47 -12.15 -2.43 -0.50
N SER A 48 -12.59 -2.49 0.77
CA SER A 48 -12.85 -1.28 1.56
C SER A 48 -11.58 -0.55 1.97
N THR A 49 -10.43 -1.23 1.99
CA THR A 49 -9.10 -0.66 2.26
C THR A 49 -8.01 -1.59 1.70
N ILE A 50 -6.89 -1.00 1.28
CA ILE A 50 -5.67 -1.73 0.89
C ILE A 50 -4.62 -1.47 1.97
N LEU A 51 -4.09 -2.53 2.59
CA LEU A 51 -2.92 -2.46 3.46
C LEU A 51 -1.67 -2.77 2.63
N VAL A 52 -0.79 -1.79 2.50
CA VAL A 52 0.50 -1.94 1.81
C VAL A 52 1.61 -2.07 2.84
N ILE A 53 2.45 -3.09 2.68
CA ILE A 53 3.69 -3.27 3.45
C ILE A 53 4.84 -2.93 2.51
N SER A 54 5.53 -1.83 2.77
CA SER A 54 6.64 -1.37 1.92
C SER A 54 7.94 -2.06 2.29
N ALA A 55 8.72 -2.44 1.28
CA ALA A 55 10.10 -2.90 1.47
C ALA A 55 11.12 -1.75 1.50
N HIS A 56 10.73 -0.53 1.11
CA HIS A 56 11.62 0.64 0.97
C HIS A 56 11.48 1.66 2.09
N TRP A 57 10.48 1.50 2.96
CA TRP A 57 10.35 2.35 4.14
C TRP A 57 10.86 1.61 5.37
N GLU A 58 12.09 1.93 5.75
CA GLU A 58 12.77 1.34 6.89
C GLU A 58 12.72 2.27 8.10
N GLU A 59 12.36 1.71 9.26
CA GLU A 59 12.22 2.41 10.53
C GLU A 59 12.67 1.51 11.68
N ASP A 60 13.10 2.10 12.79
CA ASP A 60 13.57 1.34 13.99
C ASP A 60 12.49 0.45 14.62
N ILE A 61 11.22 0.77 14.38
CA ILE A 61 10.05 0.01 14.82
C ILE A 61 8.98 0.05 13.73
N ALA A 62 8.00 -0.85 13.81
CA ALA A 62 6.87 -0.85 12.88
C ALA A 62 6.17 0.53 12.90
N THR A 63 6.22 1.24 11.79
CA THR A 63 5.64 2.58 11.66
C THR A 63 4.51 2.52 10.64
N ILE A 64 3.37 3.10 11.00
CA ILE A 64 2.14 2.99 10.22
C ILE A 64 1.72 4.37 9.75
N THR A 65 1.54 4.52 8.43
CA THR A 65 1.01 5.76 7.88
C THR A 65 -0.43 5.99 8.30
N SER A 66 -0.69 7.11 8.98
CA SER A 66 -1.97 7.33 9.65
C SER A 66 -2.71 8.61 9.23
N GLY A 67 -2.07 9.48 8.44
CA GLY A 67 -2.68 10.70 7.92
C GLY A 67 -3.93 10.43 7.07
N LYS A 68 -4.93 11.32 7.14
CA LYS A 68 -6.16 11.22 6.31
C LYS A 68 -5.90 11.41 4.81
N THR A 69 -4.87 12.17 4.48
CA THR A 69 -4.39 12.45 3.13
C THR A 69 -2.86 12.48 3.19
N PRO A 70 -2.21 11.31 3.26
CA PRO A 70 -0.75 11.24 3.38
C PRO A 70 -0.08 11.84 2.14
N SER A 71 1.05 12.49 2.35
CA SER A 71 1.87 13.00 1.25
C SER A 71 2.49 11.86 0.45
N LEU A 72 2.57 12.03 -0.87
CA LEU A 72 3.34 11.12 -1.72
C LEU A 72 4.84 11.39 -1.54
N LEU A 73 5.58 10.36 -1.15
CA LEU A 73 7.05 10.36 -1.08
C LEU A 73 7.62 9.79 -2.39
N TYR A 74 8.64 10.45 -2.92
CA TYR A 74 9.37 9.96 -4.11
C TYR A 74 10.70 9.38 -3.63
N ASP A 75 10.74 8.07 -3.41
CA ASP A 75 11.92 7.32 -2.93
C ASP A 75 12.84 6.86 -4.08
N TYR A 76 12.85 7.59 -5.19
CA TYR A 76 13.65 7.31 -6.36
C TYR A 76 14.29 8.57 -6.95
N TYR A 77 15.46 8.39 -7.58
CA TYR A 77 16.29 9.47 -8.12
C TYR A 77 16.75 9.18 -9.55
N GLY A 78 17.09 10.22 -10.30
CA GLY A 78 17.66 10.08 -11.66
C GLY A 78 16.62 9.93 -12.78
N PHE A 79 15.34 10.13 -12.49
CA PHE A 79 14.26 10.14 -13.49
C PHE A 79 14.00 11.55 -14.02
N SER A 80 13.21 11.65 -15.10
CA SER A 80 12.82 12.95 -15.65
C SER A 80 11.89 13.73 -14.70
N ASP A 81 11.79 15.05 -14.88
CA ASP A 81 10.95 15.92 -14.06
C ASP A 81 9.47 15.47 -14.02
N GLU A 82 8.99 14.83 -15.10
CA GLU A 82 7.63 14.28 -15.20
C GLU A 82 7.34 13.23 -14.13
N ALA A 83 8.34 12.44 -13.73
CA ALA A 83 8.23 11.46 -12.65
C ALA A 83 7.78 12.11 -11.33
N TYR A 84 8.39 13.24 -11.00
CA TYR A 84 8.14 13.99 -9.77
C TYR A 84 6.87 14.85 -9.82
N LYS A 85 6.25 14.96 -11.01
CA LYS A 85 4.95 15.65 -11.19
C LYS A 85 3.76 14.72 -10.94
N VAL A 86 3.94 13.39 -10.98
CA VAL A 86 2.87 12.42 -10.71
C VAL A 86 2.30 12.67 -9.32
N LYS A 87 0.97 12.83 -9.20
CA LYS A 87 0.28 12.96 -7.92
C LYS A 87 -0.67 11.79 -7.73
N TYR A 88 -0.67 11.24 -6.52
CA TYR A 88 -1.59 10.20 -6.10
C TYR A 88 -2.15 10.56 -4.73
N PRO A 89 -3.29 11.27 -4.65
CA PRO A 89 -3.89 11.69 -3.38
C PRO A 89 -4.64 10.51 -2.74
N ALA A 90 -3.88 9.51 -2.28
CA ALA A 90 -4.43 8.32 -1.65
C ALA A 90 -5.29 8.72 -0.44
N PRO A 91 -6.53 8.22 -0.31
CA PRO A 91 -7.30 8.41 0.91
C PRO A 91 -6.72 7.55 2.02
N GLY A 92 -6.27 8.17 3.10
CA GLY A 92 -5.83 7.47 4.30
C GLY A 92 -7.01 7.01 5.16
N ASN A 93 -6.75 6.04 6.04
CA ASN A 93 -7.73 5.53 6.99
C ASN A 93 -7.16 5.57 8.42
N PRO A 94 -7.21 6.75 9.09
CA PRO A 94 -6.61 6.93 10.41
C PRO A 94 -7.16 5.96 11.47
N ILE A 95 -8.47 5.65 11.38
CA ILE A 95 -9.14 4.73 12.31
C ILE A 95 -8.57 3.31 12.15
N LEU A 96 -8.35 2.86 10.91
CA LEU A 96 -7.74 1.55 10.68
C LEU A 96 -6.26 1.55 11.07
N ALA A 97 -5.51 2.61 10.77
CA ALA A 97 -4.10 2.73 11.14
C ALA A 97 -3.92 2.60 12.66
N ASP A 98 -4.75 3.29 13.43
CA ASP A 98 -4.78 3.21 14.89
C ASP A 98 -5.07 1.77 15.38
N ARG A 99 -6.07 1.11 14.80
CA ARG A 99 -6.40 -0.29 15.13
C ARG A 99 -5.24 -1.25 14.82
N ILE A 100 -4.54 -1.06 13.70
CA ILE A 100 -3.38 -1.87 13.32
C ILE A 100 -2.24 -1.65 14.32
N CYS A 101 -1.95 -0.40 14.68
CA CYS A 101 -0.92 -0.06 15.65
C CYS A 101 -1.18 -0.73 17.01
N HIS A 102 -2.42 -0.63 17.52
CA HIS A 102 -2.81 -1.32 18.75
C HIS A 102 -2.68 -2.84 18.64
N SER A 103 -3.12 -3.44 17.53
CA SER A 103 -3.03 -4.89 17.33
C SER A 103 -1.58 -5.41 17.35
N LEU A 104 -0.65 -4.65 16.79
CA LEU A 104 0.78 -4.96 16.84
C LEU A 104 1.32 -4.88 18.28
N GLN A 105 0.97 -3.80 18.99
CA GLN A 105 1.40 -3.59 20.38
C GLN A 105 0.86 -4.67 21.32
N ASP A 106 -0.41 -5.05 21.18
CA ASP A 106 -1.05 -6.13 21.93
C ASP A 106 -0.36 -7.49 21.67
N SER A 107 0.24 -7.65 20.49
CA SER A 107 1.04 -8.82 20.12
C SER A 107 2.51 -8.73 20.55
N GLY A 108 2.89 -7.71 21.32
CA GLY A 108 4.26 -7.48 21.78
C GLY A 108 5.20 -6.88 20.74
N ILE A 109 4.69 -6.41 19.60
CA ILE A 109 5.46 -5.75 18.54
C ILE A 109 5.43 -4.24 18.80
N LYS A 110 6.61 -3.63 18.98
CA LYS A 110 6.69 -2.17 19.09
C LYS A 110 6.22 -1.53 17.79
N ALA A 111 5.23 -0.64 17.90
CA ALA A 111 4.67 0.07 16.76
C ALA A 111 4.31 1.52 17.11
N ARG A 112 4.33 2.41 16.13
CA ARG A 112 3.89 3.80 16.23
C ARG A 112 3.15 4.26 14.96
N LEU A 113 2.34 5.30 15.09
CA LEU A 113 1.78 6.01 13.94
C LEU A 113 2.79 7.05 13.44
N ASP A 114 2.93 7.19 12.11
CA ASP A 114 3.42 8.44 11.52
C ASP A 114 2.27 9.44 11.50
N ASN A 115 2.51 10.69 11.88
CA ASN A 115 1.53 11.77 11.87
C ASN A 115 2.14 12.98 11.17
#